data_AF-A0A956MWF3-F1
#
_entry.id   AF-A0A956MWF3-F1
#
_cell.length_a   1.000
_cell.length_b   1.000
_cell.length_c   1.000
_cell.angle_alpha   90.00
_cell.angle_beta   90.00
_cell.angle_gamma   90.00
#
_symmetry.space_group_name_H-M   'P 1'
#
loop_
_entity.id
_entity.type
_entity.pdbx_description
1 polymer ?
#
loop_
_entity_poly.entity_id
_entity_poly.type
_entity_poly.pdbx_seq_one_letter_code
_entity_poly.pdbx_strand_id
1 'polypeptide(L)'
;MKRKAIKKGRRSSNIKRQKREKPFRCEPMRRLGFLRFAGYAIRMVNFHLFHRFMLNGHLVICDRFFYDNLVHYKLEGKAERIYFRILTKFMPKADLSFLMLADPEIIIQRRESYEPNYIRELHAKYTVMSDTFCDLQLMRTDDPRDVLDVIERQIRERLNGKLKG
;
A
#
# COMPACT_ATOMS: atom_id res chain seq x y z
N MET A 1 14.49 -69.24 -11.44
CA MET A 1 14.65 -68.05 -12.31
C MET A 1 13.27 -67.48 -12.68
N LYS A 2 12.89 -66.32 -12.13
CA LYS A 2 11.75 -65.51 -12.60
C LYS A 2 12.17 -64.03 -12.55
N ARG A 3 12.44 -63.42 -13.71
CA ARG A 3 12.79 -61.99 -13.84
C ARG A 3 11.51 -61.16 -13.74
N LYS A 4 11.37 -60.33 -12.69
CA LYS A 4 10.31 -59.31 -12.59
C LYS A 4 10.71 -58.09 -13.44
N ALA A 5 9.83 -57.72 -14.36
CA ALA A 5 9.97 -56.54 -15.21
C ALA A 5 9.81 -55.25 -14.39
N ILE A 6 10.80 -54.35 -14.50
CA ILE A 6 10.76 -53.00 -13.91
C ILE A 6 9.90 -52.12 -14.83
N LYS A 7 8.71 -51.74 -14.36
CA LYS A 7 7.86 -50.74 -15.02
C LYS A 7 8.54 -49.37 -14.93
N LYS A 8 9.02 -48.86 -16.08
CA LYS A 8 9.44 -47.46 -16.25
C LYS A 8 8.27 -46.53 -15.94
N GLY A 9 8.36 -45.81 -14.83
CA GLY A 9 7.45 -44.73 -14.49
C GLY A 9 7.55 -43.61 -15.53
N ARG A 10 6.46 -43.35 -16.25
CA ARG A 10 6.28 -42.14 -17.06
C ARG A 10 6.23 -40.95 -16.09
N ARG A 11 7.31 -40.18 -16.00
CA ARG A 11 7.27 -38.82 -15.44
C ARG A 11 6.37 -37.98 -16.34
N SER A 12 5.10 -37.87 -15.95
CA SER A 12 4.15 -36.96 -16.56
C SER A 12 4.66 -35.54 -16.32
N SER A 13 5.18 -34.93 -17.37
CA SER A 13 5.61 -33.54 -17.44
C SER A 13 4.39 -32.63 -17.30
N ASN A 14 3.92 -32.47 -16.06
CA ASN A 14 2.83 -31.56 -15.73
C ASN A 14 3.40 -30.15 -15.50
N ILE A 15 4.12 -29.63 -16.50
CA ILE A 15 4.41 -28.20 -16.60
C ILE A 15 3.09 -27.58 -17.07
N LYS A 16 2.21 -27.29 -16.10
CA LYS A 16 1.05 -26.44 -16.32
C LYS A 16 1.57 -25.17 -16.98
N ARG A 17 1.22 -24.96 -18.25
CA ARG A 17 1.30 -23.67 -18.92
C ARG A 17 0.62 -22.65 -18.00
N GLN A 18 1.41 -21.93 -17.19
CA GLN A 18 0.96 -20.68 -16.60
C GLN A 18 0.53 -19.82 -17.78
N LYS A 19 -0.78 -19.65 -17.90
CA LYS A 19 -1.41 -18.71 -18.81
C LYS A 19 -0.68 -17.39 -18.58
N ARG A 20 0.11 -16.91 -19.55
CA ARG A 20 0.82 -15.62 -19.45
C ARG A 20 -0.23 -14.55 -19.15
N GLU A 21 -0.41 -14.21 -17.88
CA GLU A 21 -1.25 -13.11 -17.48
C GLU A 21 -0.64 -11.86 -18.08
N LYS A 22 -1.48 -11.03 -18.70
CA LYS A 22 -1.00 -9.77 -19.29
C LYS A 22 -0.36 -8.96 -18.16
N PRO A 23 0.81 -8.34 -18.40
CA PRO A 23 1.44 -7.54 -17.36
C PRO A 23 0.46 -6.47 -16.88
N PHE A 24 0.36 -6.29 -15.56
CA PHE A 24 -0.46 -5.23 -14.98
C PHE A 24 0.08 -3.89 -15.51
N ARG A 25 -0.76 -3.19 -16.28
CA ARG A 25 -0.40 -1.93 -16.92
C ARG A 25 -0.67 -0.76 -15.98
N CYS A 26 0.08 0.32 -16.21
CA CYS A 26 -0.21 1.61 -15.60
C CYS A 26 -1.64 2.02 -15.97
N GLU A 27 -2.54 2.08 -14.98
CA GLU A 27 -3.84 2.70 -15.20
C GLU A 27 -3.61 4.20 -15.50
N PRO A 28 -4.35 4.77 -16.46
CA PRO A 28 -4.24 6.20 -16.74
C PRO A 28 -4.53 6.97 -15.46
N MET A 29 -3.59 7.85 -15.08
CA MET A 29 -3.74 8.65 -13.87
C MET A 29 -5.04 9.43 -13.94
N ARG A 30 -5.76 9.41 -12.84
CA ARG A 30 -7.12 9.90 -12.82
C ARG A 30 -7.15 11.34 -12.32
N ARG A 31 -8.10 12.13 -12.82
CA ARG A 31 -8.36 13.48 -12.30
C ARG A 31 -9.22 13.44 -11.03
N LEU A 32 -8.96 14.37 -10.11
CA LEU A 32 -9.76 14.55 -8.90
C LEU A 32 -10.95 15.47 -9.19
N GLY A 33 -11.98 14.92 -9.84
CA GLY A 33 -13.24 15.63 -10.07
C GLY A 33 -14.11 15.75 -8.82
N PHE A 34 -15.10 16.64 -8.86
CA PHE A 34 -16.01 16.91 -7.73
C PHE A 34 -16.69 15.66 -7.16
N LEU A 35 -17.21 14.78 -8.01
CA LEU A 35 -17.88 13.54 -7.55
C LEU A 35 -16.95 12.64 -6.72
N ARG A 36 -15.68 12.58 -7.10
CA ARG A 36 -14.69 11.78 -6.37
C ARG A 36 -14.27 12.47 -5.08
N PHE A 37 -14.07 13.78 -5.14
CA PHE A 37 -13.86 14.59 -3.94
C PHE A 37 -14.99 14.35 -2.93
N ALA A 38 -16.25 14.45 -3.34
CA ALA A 38 -17.40 14.19 -2.49
C ALA A 38 -17.42 12.75 -1.96
N GLY A 39 -17.14 11.76 -2.81
CA GLY A 39 -17.03 10.36 -2.40
C GLY A 39 -15.95 10.13 -1.33
N TYR A 40 -14.77 10.76 -1.45
CA TYR A 40 -13.74 10.68 -0.42
C TYR A 40 -14.15 11.39 0.87
N ALA A 41 -14.76 12.57 0.77
CA ALA A 41 -15.24 13.29 1.94
C ALA A 41 -16.25 12.43 2.72
N ILE A 42 -17.19 11.77 2.04
CA ILE A 42 -18.14 10.84 2.67
C ILE A 42 -17.40 9.66 3.32
N ARG A 43 -16.41 9.04 2.65
CA ARG A 43 -15.62 7.96 3.25
C ARG A 43 -14.88 8.41 4.51
N MET A 44 -14.33 9.63 4.51
CA MET A 44 -13.66 10.21 5.67
C MET A 44 -14.65 10.43 6.81
N VAL A 45 -15.83 11.01 6.53
CA VAL A 45 -16.89 11.20 7.54
C VAL A 45 -17.31 9.87 8.13
N ASN A 46 -17.60 8.87 7.29
CA ASN A 46 -17.97 7.53 7.74
C ASN A 46 -16.88 6.91 8.62
N PHE A 47 -15.59 7.09 8.26
CA PHE A 47 -14.49 6.60 9.09
C PHE A 47 -14.43 7.31 10.44
N HIS A 48 -14.61 8.64 10.50
CA HIS A 48 -14.64 9.37 11.78
C HIS A 48 -15.79 8.89 12.67
N LEU A 49 -16.97 8.69 12.11
CA LEU A 49 -18.12 8.16 12.85
C LEU A 49 -17.86 6.74 13.34
N PHE A 50 -17.40 5.86 12.45
CA PHE A 50 -17.05 4.48 12.81
C PHE A 50 -15.98 4.44 13.90
N HIS A 51 -14.93 5.25 13.78
CA HIS A 51 -13.90 5.36 14.79
C HIS A 51 -14.44 5.83 16.13
N ARG A 52 -15.27 6.88 16.13
CA ARG A 52 -15.86 7.45 17.35
C ARG A 52 -16.77 6.47 18.09
N PHE A 53 -17.54 5.66 17.36
CA PHE A 53 -18.57 4.80 17.94
C PHE A 53 -18.12 3.36 18.16
N MET A 54 -17.29 2.81 17.28
CA MET A 54 -17.02 1.37 17.22
C MET A 54 -15.58 0.99 17.60
N LEU A 55 -14.62 1.92 17.53
CA LEU A 55 -13.20 1.61 17.70
C LEU A 55 -12.61 2.04 19.04
N ASN A 56 -13.42 2.57 19.97
CA ASN A 56 -12.93 2.94 21.31
C ASN A 56 -12.36 1.71 22.04
N GLY A 57 -11.11 1.81 22.50
CA GLY A 57 -10.42 0.73 23.22
C GLY A 57 -9.78 -0.34 22.32
N HIS A 58 -9.85 -0.19 20.99
CA HIS A 58 -9.25 -1.13 20.05
C HIS A 58 -7.95 -0.58 19.43
N LEU A 59 -6.98 -1.46 19.21
CA LEU A 59 -5.85 -1.21 18.31
C LEU A 59 -6.29 -1.55 16.89
N VAL A 60 -6.19 -0.58 15.97
CA VAL A 60 -6.59 -0.74 14.57
C VAL A 60 -5.38 -0.69 13.67
N ILE A 61 -5.19 -1.74 12.87
CA ILE A 61 -4.12 -1.85 11.90
C ILE A 61 -4.75 -1.80 10.50
N CYS A 62 -4.30 -0.86 9.68
CA CYS A 62 -4.77 -0.67 8.32
C CYS A 62 -3.66 -1.06 7.33
N ASP A 63 -3.88 -2.11 6.54
CA ASP A 63 -3.08 -2.37 5.34
C ASP A 63 -3.57 -1.44 4.23
N ARG A 64 -2.87 -0.31 4.10
CA ARG A 64 -3.23 0.91 3.35
C ARG A 64 -4.24 1.80 4.04
N PHE A 65 -3.96 3.10 4.00
CA PHE A 65 -4.78 4.13 4.59
C PHE A 65 -5.18 5.20 3.56
N PHE A 66 -5.81 6.28 3.99
CA PHE A 66 -6.34 7.32 3.09
C PHE A 66 -5.29 7.93 2.16
N TYR A 67 -4.01 7.93 2.55
CA TYR A 67 -2.89 8.42 1.74
C TYR A 67 -2.76 7.68 0.39
N ASP A 68 -2.98 6.35 0.37
CA ASP A 68 -2.77 5.48 -0.81
C ASP A 68 -3.58 5.96 -2.02
N ASN A 69 -4.83 6.32 -1.77
CA ASN A 69 -5.74 6.80 -2.81
C ASN A 69 -5.29 8.11 -3.45
N LEU A 70 -4.59 8.96 -2.69
CA LEU A 70 -4.18 10.28 -3.17
C LEU A 70 -3.03 10.23 -4.17
N VAL A 71 -2.16 9.21 -4.08
CA VAL A 71 -1.01 8.98 -4.97
C VAL A 71 -1.42 8.84 -6.43
N HIS A 72 -2.66 8.39 -6.67
CA HIS A 72 -3.16 8.08 -8.00
C HIS A 72 -3.78 9.28 -8.74
N TYR A 73 -3.89 10.45 -8.10
CA TYR A 73 -4.51 11.63 -8.71
C TYR A 73 -3.50 12.56 -9.35
N LYS A 74 -3.84 13.04 -10.55
CA LYS A 74 -3.19 14.21 -11.16
C LYS A 74 -3.84 15.48 -10.63
N LEU A 75 -3.01 16.44 -10.20
CA LEU A 75 -3.42 17.77 -9.73
C LEU A 75 -3.00 18.83 -10.74
N GLU A 76 -3.61 18.79 -11.93
CA GLU A 76 -3.32 19.69 -13.04
C GLU A 76 -4.09 21.02 -12.87
N GLY A 77 -5.32 20.96 -12.35
CA GLY A 77 -6.21 22.12 -12.21
C GLY A 77 -6.18 22.81 -10.85
N LYS A 78 -6.58 24.09 -10.81
CA LYS A 78 -6.77 24.86 -9.56
C LYS A 78 -7.81 24.21 -8.63
N ALA A 79 -8.94 23.76 -9.19
CA ALA A 79 -10.00 23.10 -8.42
C ALA A 79 -9.51 21.78 -7.79
N GLU A 80 -8.76 20.98 -8.55
CA GLU A 80 -8.20 19.70 -8.07
C GLU A 80 -7.25 19.94 -6.89
N ARG A 81 -6.41 20.98 -6.95
CA ARG A 81 -5.53 21.38 -5.85
C ARG A 81 -6.31 21.85 -4.62
N ILE A 82 -7.41 22.57 -4.81
CA ILE A 82 -8.29 22.98 -3.70
C ILE A 82 -8.92 21.74 -3.06
N TYR A 83 -9.49 20.84 -3.86
CA TYR A 83 -10.07 19.59 -3.37
C TYR A 83 -9.06 18.74 -2.61
N PHE A 84 -7.85 18.62 -3.14
CA PHE A 84 -6.75 17.92 -2.48
C PHE A 84 -6.41 18.55 -1.12
N ARG A 85 -6.28 19.88 -1.04
CA ARG A 85 -6.03 20.60 0.23
C ARG A 85 -7.14 20.39 1.24
N ILE A 86 -8.40 20.39 0.81
CA ILE A 86 -9.53 20.12 1.69
C ILE A 86 -9.47 18.68 2.21
N LEU A 87 -9.32 17.69 1.32
CA LEU A 87 -9.25 16.28 1.70
C LEU A 87 -8.09 16.00 2.66
N THR A 88 -6.90 16.55 2.39
CA THR A 88 -5.73 16.36 3.26
C THR A 88 -5.90 17.01 4.63
N LYS A 89 -6.57 18.17 4.70
CA LYS A 89 -6.86 18.84 5.98
C LYS A 89 -7.86 18.06 6.86
N PHE A 90 -8.85 17.41 6.25
CA PHE A 90 -9.88 16.64 6.96
C PHE A 90 -9.62 15.13 6.98
N MET A 91 -8.46 14.70 6.47
CA MET A 91 -8.09 13.29 6.49
C MET A 91 -7.98 12.81 7.93
N PRO A 92 -8.54 11.62 8.27
CA PRO A 92 -8.28 11.00 9.56
C PRO A 92 -6.76 10.86 9.76
N LYS A 93 -6.27 11.19 10.96
CA LYS A 93 -4.85 11.05 11.28
C LYS A 93 -4.60 9.74 12.00
N ALA A 94 -3.65 8.96 11.51
CA ALA A 94 -3.19 7.77 12.20
C ALA A 94 -2.22 8.16 13.33
N ASP A 95 -2.23 7.40 14.43
CA ASP A 95 -1.27 7.61 15.52
C ASP A 95 0.17 7.28 15.13
N LEU A 96 0.31 6.30 14.25
CA LEU A 96 1.54 5.85 13.61
C LEU A 96 1.19 5.56 12.16
N SER A 97 2.00 6.04 11.22
CA SER A 97 1.83 5.74 9.82
C SER A 97 3.17 5.45 9.17
N PHE A 98 3.22 4.36 8.42
CA PHE A 98 4.43 3.82 7.82
C PHE A 98 4.27 3.74 6.32
N LEU A 99 5.23 4.33 5.60
CA LEU A 99 5.38 4.10 4.16
C LEU A 99 6.55 3.17 3.94
N MET A 100 6.26 1.92 3.58
CA MET A 100 7.27 0.94 3.24
C MET A 100 7.66 1.09 1.78
N LEU A 101 8.88 1.56 1.52
CA LEU A 101 9.40 1.82 0.18
C LEU A 101 10.67 0.99 -0.06
N ALA A 102 10.59 0.04 -0.98
CA ALA A 102 11.75 -0.69 -1.48
C ALA A 102 12.21 -0.10 -2.82
N ASP A 103 13.46 -0.35 -3.18
CA ASP A 103 14.03 -0.03 -4.48
C ASP A 103 13.14 -0.61 -5.60
N PRO A 104 12.83 0.18 -6.64
CA PRO A 104 11.94 -0.26 -7.70
C PRO A 104 12.43 -1.54 -8.39
N GLU A 105 13.74 -1.74 -8.53
CA GLU A 105 14.30 -2.95 -9.16
C GLU A 105 14.10 -4.19 -8.28
N ILE A 106 14.21 -4.04 -6.96
CA ILE A 106 13.86 -5.11 -6.01
C ILE A 106 12.36 -5.44 -6.09
N ILE A 107 11.49 -4.42 -6.20
CA ILE A 107 10.05 -4.63 -6.35
C ILE A 107 9.74 -5.35 -7.67
N ILE A 108 10.35 -4.94 -8.77
CA ILE A 108 10.19 -5.57 -10.11
C ILE A 108 10.60 -7.05 -10.04
N GLN A 109 11.72 -7.37 -9.40
CA GLN A 109 12.16 -8.75 -9.19
C GLN A 109 11.18 -9.57 -8.35
N ARG A 110 10.61 -8.99 -7.29
CA ARG A 110 9.60 -9.65 -6.43
C ARG A 110 8.23 -9.81 -7.13
N ARG A 111 7.96 -9.02 -8.18
CA ARG A 111 6.65 -8.87 -8.82
C ARG A 111 6.78 -8.81 -10.34
N GLU A 112 7.29 -9.89 -10.93
CA GLU A 112 7.53 -10.00 -12.38
C GLU A 112 6.28 -9.80 -13.26
N SER A 113 5.07 -9.90 -12.69
CA SER A 113 3.81 -9.67 -13.39
C SER A 113 3.50 -8.18 -13.66
N TYR A 114 4.23 -7.24 -13.06
CA TYR A 114 4.02 -5.81 -13.24
C TYR A 114 4.94 -5.25 -14.31
N GLU A 115 4.45 -4.27 -15.05
CA GLU A 115 5.28 -3.56 -16.02
C GLU A 115 6.35 -2.72 -15.29
N PRO A 116 7.65 -2.82 -15.66
CA PRO A 116 8.71 -2.14 -14.93
C PRO A 116 8.55 -0.61 -14.84
N ASN A 117 8.10 0.05 -15.91
CA ASN A 117 7.92 1.50 -15.87
C ASN A 117 6.78 1.91 -14.93
N TYR A 118 5.72 1.11 -14.85
CA TYR A 118 4.66 1.31 -13.86
C TYR A 118 5.19 1.29 -12.43
N ILE A 119 6.06 0.34 -12.08
CA ILE A 119 6.66 0.29 -10.73
C ILE A 119 7.53 1.52 -10.46
N ARG A 120 8.35 1.95 -11.43
CA ARG A 120 9.18 3.15 -11.29
C ARG A 120 8.34 4.43 -11.13
N GLU A 121 7.30 4.58 -11.93
CA GLU A 121 6.35 5.70 -11.81
C GLU A 121 5.65 5.71 -10.45
N LEU A 122 5.21 4.55 -9.99
CA LEU A 122 4.51 4.41 -8.72
C LEU A 122 5.44 4.73 -7.55
N HIS A 123 6.68 4.23 -7.59
CA HIS A 123 7.73 4.53 -6.61
C HIS A 123 7.99 6.04 -6.53
N ALA A 124 8.14 6.73 -7.67
CA ALA A 124 8.31 8.17 -7.70
C ALA A 124 7.13 8.91 -7.05
N LYS A 125 5.90 8.47 -7.30
CA LYS A 125 4.70 9.09 -6.70
C LYS A 125 4.63 8.89 -5.18
N TYR A 126 4.94 7.70 -4.67
CA TYR A 126 5.01 7.46 -3.23
C TYR A 126 6.14 8.25 -2.56
N THR A 127 7.26 8.46 -3.25
CA THR A 127 8.36 9.31 -2.75
C THR A 127 7.91 10.77 -2.60
N VAL A 128 7.24 11.33 -3.61
CA VAL A 128 6.69 12.71 -3.50
C VAL A 128 5.61 12.79 -2.41
N MET A 129 4.85 11.71 -2.22
CA MET A 129 3.84 11.66 -1.16
C MET A 129 4.46 11.70 0.24
N SER A 130 5.58 11.00 0.50
CA SER A 130 6.24 11.07 1.82
C SER A 130 6.68 12.48 2.16
N ASP A 131 7.08 13.27 1.16
CA ASP A 131 7.45 14.67 1.38
C ASP A 131 6.23 15.56 1.68
N THR A 132 5.03 15.13 1.27
CA THR A 132 3.78 15.87 1.46
C THR A 132 3.18 15.65 2.86
N PHE A 133 3.39 14.47 3.46
CA PHE A 133 2.80 14.08 4.74
C PHE A 133 3.89 13.89 5.79
N CYS A 134 4.08 14.89 6.66
CA CYS A 134 5.12 14.86 7.69
C CYS A 134 4.89 13.80 8.79
N ASP A 135 3.68 13.29 8.92
CA ASP A 135 3.30 12.20 9.82
C ASP A 135 3.62 10.81 9.26
N LEU A 136 3.97 10.72 7.98
CA LEU A 136 4.27 9.47 7.29
C LEU A 136 5.75 9.11 7.43
N GLN A 137 6.02 8.06 8.21
CA GLN A 137 7.37 7.60 8.44
C GLN A 137 7.82 6.69 7.30
N LEU A 138 8.75 7.18 6.48
CA LEU A 138 9.35 6.41 5.39
C LEU A 138 10.28 5.33 5.96
N MET A 139 9.99 4.07 5.64
CA MET A 139 10.80 2.91 5.99
C MET A 139 11.30 2.24 4.72
N ARG A 140 12.63 2.15 4.59
CA ARG A 140 13.26 1.39 3.50
C ARG A 140 13.12 -0.10 3.77
N THR A 141 12.65 -0.86 2.79
CA THR A 141 12.38 -2.31 2.93
C THR A 141 13.15 -3.17 1.93
N ASP A 142 14.30 -2.65 1.50
CA ASP A 142 15.28 -3.37 0.67
C ASP A 142 15.78 -4.63 1.39
N ASP A 143 16.09 -4.47 2.68
CA ASP A 143 16.44 -5.53 3.62
C ASP A 143 15.40 -5.58 4.76
N PRO A 144 14.55 -6.61 4.85
CA PRO A 144 13.46 -6.67 5.81
C PRO A 144 13.88 -6.99 7.24
N ARG A 145 15.17 -7.30 7.49
CA ARG A 145 15.64 -7.91 8.74
C ARG A 145 15.35 -7.09 10.00
N ASP A 146 15.23 -5.76 9.88
CA ASP A 146 15.04 -4.86 11.03
C ASP A 146 13.71 -4.10 11.02
N VAL A 147 12.89 -4.25 9.97
CA VAL A 147 11.67 -3.44 9.79
C VAL A 147 10.63 -3.77 10.85
N LEU A 148 10.46 -5.06 11.15
CA LEU A 148 9.49 -5.53 12.14
C LEU A 148 9.83 -5.03 13.55
N ASP A 149 11.10 -5.12 13.94
CA ASP A 149 11.56 -4.71 15.27
C ASP A 149 11.37 -3.19 15.47
N VAL A 150 11.64 -2.40 14.43
CA VAL A 150 11.40 -0.94 14.47
C VAL A 150 9.92 -0.62 14.63
N ILE A 151 9.05 -1.25 13.83
CA ILE A 151 7.60 -1.05 13.91
C ILE A 151 7.07 -1.47 15.28
N GLU A 152 7.48 -2.64 15.78
CA GLU A 152 7.03 -3.15 17.08
C GLU A 152 7.46 -2.22 18.22
N ARG A 153 8.71 -1.75 18.21
CA ARG A 153 9.20 -0.79 19.19
C ARG A 153 8.36 0.48 19.20
N GLN A 154 8.08 1.07 18.04
CA GLN A 154 7.30 2.31 17.94
C GLN A 154 5.84 2.12 18.38
N ILE A 155 5.23 0.99 18.05
CA ILE A 155 3.89 0.64 18.53
C ILE A 155 3.90 0.55 20.07
N ARG A 156 4.87 -0.16 20.66
CA ARG A 156 5.00 -0.28 22.12
C ARG A 156 5.20 1.07 22.80
N GLU A 157 6.09 1.91 22.28
CA GLU A 157 6.34 3.27 22.80
C GLU A 157 5.07 4.12 22.78
N ARG A 158 4.33 4.09 21.66
CA ARG A 158 3.09 4.86 21.50
C ARG A 158 1.99 4.37 22.43
N LEU A 159 1.82 3.05 22.59
CA LEU A 159 0.85 2.46 23.51
C LEU A 159 1.18 2.81 24.96
N ASN A 160 2.43 2.68 25.37
CA ASN A 160 2.88 3.01 26.72
C ASN A 160 2.72 4.51 27.03
N GLY A 161 2.96 5.38 26.04
CA GLY A 161 2.73 6.83 26.18
C GLY A 161 1.25 7.19 26.32
N LYS A 162 0.35 6.46 25.64
CA LYS A 162 -1.10 6.68 25.74
C LYS A 162 -1.74 6.11 27.01
N LEU A 163 -1.14 5.09 27.63
CA LEU A 163 -1.66 4.50 28.87
C LEU A 163 -1.28 5.30 30.12
N LYS A 164 -0.32 6.23 30.01
CA LYS A 164 0.18 7.05 31.13
C LYS A 164 -0.45 8.44 31.25
N GLY A 165 -1.23 8.88 30.27
CA GLY A 165 -1.92 10.19 30.26
C GLY A 165 -3.43 10.00 30.25
#